data_AF-A0A8T4D3Y8-F1
#
_entry.id   AF-A0A8T4D3Y8-F1
#
_cell.length_a   1.000
_cell.length_b   1.000
_cell.length_c   1.000
_cell.angle_alpha   90.00
_cell.angle_beta   90.00
_cell.angle_gamma   90.00
#
_symmetry.space_group_name_H-M   'P 1'
#
loop_
_entity.id
_entity.type
_entity.pdbx_description
1 polymer ?
#
loop_
_entity_poly.entity_id
_entity_poly.type
_entity_poly.pdbx_seq_one_letter_code
_entity_poly.pdbx_strand_id
1 'polypeptide(L)'
;KKLGVYFHNAANGVDNEPVQETGEAESISRISTLKENTRDLIVVQEKTDQLIEGIHKELVQRNISFKQVGVIAIMTDLSVRSRSKTLETATNDAEALRRTVRELFEKFLGESELEIRRVGVKISHFAKEEAEQKQLTSFFQNTYRKGSD
;
A
#
# COMPACT_ATOMS: atom_id res chain seq x y z
N LYS A 1 -12.72 16.67 11.56
CA LYS A 1 -13.85 15.76 11.22
C LYS A 1 -13.49 15.01 9.94
N LYS A 2 -12.87 13.82 10.04
CA LYS A 2 -12.57 12.93 8.89
C LYS A 2 -13.18 11.55 9.14
N LEU A 3 -14.45 11.53 9.51
CA LEU A 3 -15.25 10.31 9.75
C LEU A 3 -16.27 10.05 8.62
N GLY A 4 -16.41 10.99 7.66
CA GLY A 4 -17.58 11.07 6.78
C GLY A 4 -17.55 10.19 5.52
N VAL A 5 -16.39 9.73 5.05
CA VAL A 5 -16.30 9.00 3.76
C VAL A 5 -16.14 7.49 3.95
N TYR A 6 -15.81 7.03 5.16
CA TYR A 6 -15.54 5.61 5.42
C TYR A 6 -16.81 4.75 5.59
N PHE A 7 -17.98 5.37 5.69
CA PHE A 7 -19.22 4.69 6.07
C PHE A 7 -20.22 4.41 4.94
N HIS A 8 -19.82 4.49 3.66
CA HIS A 8 -20.76 4.14 2.59
C HIS A 8 -20.70 2.68 2.09
N ASN A 9 -19.59 1.95 2.23
CA ASN A 9 -19.47 0.61 1.60
C ASN A 9 -19.26 -0.54 2.60
N ALA A 10 -20.10 -0.59 3.64
CA ALA A 10 -20.01 -1.61 4.70
C ALA A 10 -20.64 -2.98 4.37
N ALA A 11 -21.09 -3.24 3.14
CA ALA A 11 -21.88 -4.45 2.87
C ALA A 11 -21.13 -5.64 2.25
N ASN A 12 -19.99 -5.48 1.54
CA ASN A 12 -19.43 -6.58 0.72
C ASN A 12 -17.92 -6.88 0.89
N GLY A 13 -17.27 -6.37 1.93
CA GLY A 13 -15.92 -6.84 2.31
C GLY A 13 -14.83 -6.61 1.27
N VAL A 14 -15.05 -5.71 0.30
CA VAL A 14 -14.03 -5.23 -0.62
C VAL A 14 -14.33 -3.77 -0.88
N ASP A 15 -13.63 -2.88 -0.20
CA ASP A 15 -13.54 -1.49 -0.60
C ASP A 15 -12.58 -1.47 -1.79
N ASN A 16 -13.10 -1.22 -2.99
CA ASN A 16 -12.29 -1.09 -4.22
C ASN A 16 -12.46 0.32 -4.80
N GLU A 17 -13.02 1.28 -4.05
CA GLU A 17 -13.15 2.62 -4.60
C GLU A 17 -11.81 3.36 -4.44
N PRO A 18 -11.12 3.70 -5.54
CA PRO A 18 -10.10 4.73 -5.46
C PRO A 18 -10.82 6.00 -4.99
N VAL A 19 -10.59 6.40 -3.74
CA VAL A 19 -11.17 7.64 -3.20
C VAL A 19 -10.59 8.81 -4.00
N GLN A 20 -11.34 9.29 -4.98
CA GLN A 20 -11.12 10.56 -5.65
C GLN A 20 -11.94 11.63 -4.92
N GLU A 21 -11.31 12.28 -3.95
CA GLU A 21 -11.81 13.55 -3.42
C GLU A 21 -10.68 14.58 -3.48
N THR A 22 -10.84 15.51 -4.42
CA THR A 22 -10.24 16.85 -4.49
C THR A 22 -9.05 17.10 -3.54
N GLY A 23 -7.84 16.77 -4.02
CA GLY A 23 -6.58 17.25 -3.44
C GLY A 23 -5.84 16.32 -2.46
N GLU A 24 -6.42 15.19 -2.04
CA GLU A 24 -5.70 14.17 -1.25
C GLU A 24 -5.14 13.05 -2.14
N ALA A 25 -3.95 12.56 -1.80
CA ALA A 25 -3.23 11.56 -2.58
C ALA A 25 -4.08 10.30 -2.81
N GLU A 26 -4.12 9.82 -4.06
CA GLU A 26 -4.76 8.55 -4.41
C GLU A 26 -4.25 7.41 -3.49
N SER A 27 -5.17 6.57 -3.02
CA SER A 27 -4.86 5.39 -2.22
C SER A 27 -5.69 4.19 -2.67
N ILE A 28 -5.13 3.00 -2.52
CA ILE A 28 -5.79 1.72 -2.76
C ILE A 28 -5.81 1.01 -1.43
N SER A 29 -6.96 0.47 -1.02
CA SER A 29 -7.05 -0.35 0.18
C SER A 29 -7.98 -1.52 -0.03
N ARG A 30 -7.81 -2.60 0.74
CA ARG A 30 -8.74 -3.73 0.78
C ARG A 30 -8.87 -4.21 2.21
N ILE A 31 -10.06 -4.67 2.61
CA ILE A 31 -10.36 -5.09 3.99
C ILE A 31 -11.21 -6.35 3.97
N SER A 32 -10.76 -7.42 4.61
CA SER A 32 -11.55 -8.65 4.76
C SER A 32 -11.87 -8.97 6.21
N THR A 33 -12.99 -9.66 6.41
CA THR A 33 -13.34 -10.28 7.69
C THR A 33 -12.52 -11.55 7.88
N LEU A 34 -12.08 -11.80 9.12
CA LEU A 34 -11.42 -13.05 9.52
C LEU A 34 -12.46 -14.14 9.79
N LYS A 35 -12.06 -15.41 9.69
CA LYS A 35 -12.97 -16.54 9.96
C LYS A 35 -13.40 -16.58 11.42
N GLU A 36 -12.48 -16.22 12.31
CA GLU A 36 -12.66 -16.09 13.74
C GLU A 36 -11.93 -14.84 14.21
N ASN A 37 -12.39 -14.26 15.32
CA ASN A 37 -11.66 -13.16 15.94
C ASN A 37 -10.35 -13.72 16.50
N THR A 38 -9.23 -13.08 16.19
CA THR A 38 -7.94 -13.63 16.61
C THR A 38 -6.87 -12.55 16.78
N ARG A 39 -5.83 -12.93 17.53
CA ARG A 39 -4.56 -12.21 17.66
C ARG A 39 -3.41 -12.99 17.05
N ASP A 40 -3.69 -14.15 16.46
CA ASP A 40 -2.69 -14.98 15.81
C ASP A 40 -2.20 -14.28 14.54
N LEU A 41 -0.94 -13.88 14.59
CA LEU A 41 -0.26 -13.20 13.50
C LEU A 41 -0.22 -14.06 12.24
N ILE A 42 -0.15 -15.39 12.34
CA ILE A 42 -0.12 -16.29 11.18
C ILE A 42 -1.47 -16.20 10.44
N VAL A 43 -2.58 -16.29 11.15
CA VAL A 43 -3.94 -16.17 10.59
C VAL A 43 -4.17 -14.79 9.97
N VAL A 44 -3.66 -13.73 10.63
CA VAL A 44 -3.70 -12.36 10.10
C VAL A 44 -2.88 -12.26 8.81
N GLN A 45 -1.66 -12.79 8.78
CA GLN A 45 -0.78 -12.78 7.61
C GLN A 45 -1.41 -13.48 6.42
N GLU A 46 -1.89 -14.71 6.60
CA GLU A 46 -2.56 -15.47 5.54
C GLU A 46 -3.72 -14.68 4.92
N LYS A 47 -4.50 -13.98 5.75
CA LYS A 47 -5.59 -13.15 5.26
C LYS A 47 -5.08 -11.92 4.53
N THR A 48 -4.06 -11.25 5.03
CA THR A 48 -3.51 -10.04 4.39
C THR A 48 -2.77 -10.35 3.09
N ASP A 49 -2.16 -11.52 2.94
CA ASP A 49 -1.52 -11.94 1.69
C ASP A 49 -2.52 -12.02 0.54
N GLN A 50 -3.74 -12.52 0.82
CA GLN A 50 -4.84 -12.53 -0.15
C GLN A 50 -5.24 -11.11 -0.58
N LEU A 51 -5.20 -10.15 0.34
CA LEU A 51 -5.48 -8.74 0.03
C LEU A 51 -4.36 -8.13 -0.81
N ILE A 52 -3.11 -8.44 -0.47
CA ILE A 52 -1.90 -7.97 -1.17
C ILE A 52 -1.90 -8.46 -2.61
N GLU A 53 -2.28 -9.70 -2.89
CA GLU A 53 -2.40 -10.19 -4.26
C GLU A 53 -3.36 -9.35 -5.11
N GLY A 54 -4.50 -8.97 -4.54
CA GLY A 54 -5.47 -8.10 -5.20
C GLY A 54 -4.93 -6.70 -5.46
N ILE A 55 -4.25 -6.12 -4.47
CA ILE A 55 -3.63 -4.79 -4.57
C ILE A 55 -2.48 -4.80 -5.59
N HIS A 56 -1.62 -5.82 -5.56
CA HIS A 56 -0.49 -5.94 -6.47
C HIS A 56 -0.94 -6.10 -7.93
N LYS A 57 -2.01 -6.87 -8.18
CA LYS A 57 -2.62 -6.96 -9.52
C LYS A 57 -3.04 -5.59 -10.03
N GLU A 58 -3.63 -4.75 -9.18
CA GLU A 58 -4.04 -3.40 -9.55
C GLU A 58 -2.84 -2.47 -9.80
N LEU A 59 -1.79 -2.55 -8.98
CA LEU A 59 -0.53 -1.80 -9.18
C LEU A 59 0.10 -2.08 -10.54
N VAL A 60 0.24 -3.37 -10.89
CA VAL A 60 0.81 -3.81 -12.17
C VAL A 60 -0.06 -3.35 -13.34
N GLN A 61 -1.39 -3.48 -13.24
CA GLN A 61 -2.31 -3.03 -14.29
C GLN A 61 -2.23 -1.51 -14.53
N ARG A 62 -2.03 -0.74 -13.46
CA ARG A 62 -1.96 0.73 -13.52
C ARG A 62 -0.56 1.26 -13.79
N ASN A 63 0.47 0.41 -13.78
CA ASN A 63 1.88 0.77 -13.91
C ASN A 63 2.31 1.88 -12.93
N ILE A 64 1.97 1.68 -11.66
CA ILE A 64 2.26 2.61 -10.56
C ILE A 64 3.02 1.91 -9.42
N SER A 65 3.83 2.68 -8.72
CA SER A 65 4.50 2.31 -7.48
C SER A 65 3.88 3.07 -6.31
N PHE A 66 4.09 2.60 -5.08
CA PHE A 66 3.63 3.23 -3.84
C PHE A 66 4.79 3.58 -2.93
N LYS A 67 4.63 4.61 -2.09
CA LYS A 67 5.62 4.99 -1.07
C LYS A 67 5.15 4.77 0.36
N GLN A 68 3.85 4.64 0.60
CA GLN A 68 3.32 4.40 1.94
C GLN A 68 2.49 3.12 1.99
N VAL A 69 2.70 2.34 3.04
CA VAL A 69 1.97 1.11 3.37
C VAL A 69 1.27 1.32 4.69
N GLY A 70 0.03 0.85 4.80
CA GLY A 70 -0.75 0.88 6.02
C GLY A 70 -1.53 -0.40 6.26
N VAL A 71 -1.83 -0.64 7.53
CA VAL A 71 -2.69 -1.73 8.00
C VAL A 71 -3.88 -1.14 8.74
N ILE A 72 -5.02 -1.79 8.60
CA ILE A 72 -6.28 -1.44 9.26
C ILE A 72 -6.75 -2.68 10.03
N ALA A 73 -7.12 -2.50 11.29
CA ALA A 73 -7.68 -3.53 12.14
C ALA A 73 -9.02 -3.03 12.70
N ILE A 74 -10.09 -3.81 12.49
CA ILE A 74 -11.37 -3.61 13.17
C ILE A 74 -11.43 -4.65 14.27
N MET A 75 -11.56 -4.19 15.50
CA MET A 75 -11.46 -5.02 16.70
C MET A 75 -12.84 -5.60 17.07
N THR A 76 -12.86 -6.51 18.05
CA THR A 76 -14.09 -7.12 18.57
C THR A 76 -15.07 -6.12 19.20
N ASP A 77 -14.55 -5.03 19.79
CA ASP A 77 -15.33 -3.89 20.30
C ASP A 77 -15.78 -2.92 19.18
N LEU A 78 -15.58 -3.29 17.91
CA LEU A 78 -15.84 -2.49 16.73
C LEU A 78 -14.98 -1.22 16.60
N SER A 79 -13.99 -1.02 17.46
CA SER A 79 -13.03 0.06 17.29
C SER A 79 -12.19 -0.17 16.02
N VAL A 80 -11.96 0.91 15.27
CA VAL A 80 -11.11 0.89 14.09
C VAL A 80 -9.75 1.46 14.48
N ARG A 81 -8.69 0.70 14.23
CA ARG A 81 -7.31 1.11 14.46
C ARG A 81 -6.51 0.95 13.18
N SER A 82 -5.52 1.81 12.98
CA SER A 82 -4.65 1.73 11.81
C SER A 82 -3.22 2.13 12.15
N ARG A 83 -2.26 1.64 11.35
CA ARG A 83 -0.85 2.05 11.37
C ARG A 83 -0.35 2.18 9.96
N SER A 84 0.65 3.03 9.75
CA SER A 84 1.29 3.18 8.45
C SER A 84 2.79 3.40 8.57
N LYS A 85 3.52 3.03 7.52
CA LYS A 85 4.95 3.26 7.34
C LYS A 85 5.17 3.85 5.96
N THR A 86 5.91 4.94 5.89
CA THR A 86 6.41 5.49 4.63
C THR A 86 7.77 4.87 4.34
N LEU A 87 7.93 4.33 3.14
CA LEU A 87 9.17 3.75 2.62
C LEU A 87 10.09 4.87 2.12
N GLU A 88 11.40 4.60 2.10
CA GLU A 88 12.40 5.57 1.62
C GLU A 88 12.23 5.83 0.12
N THR A 89 12.05 4.75 -0.66
CA THR A 89 11.86 4.75 -2.11
C THR A 89 10.50 4.16 -2.46
N ALA A 90 9.87 4.70 -3.50
CA ALA A 90 8.64 4.12 -4.04
C ALA A 90 8.93 2.75 -4.67
N THR A 91 8.01 1.80 -4.50
CA THR A 91 8.16 0.44 -5.03
C THR A 91 6.80 -0.13 -5.42
N ASN A 92 6.79 -1.10 -6.32
CA ASN A 92 5.63 -1.93 -6.64
C ASN A 92 5.82 -3.38 -6.17
N ASP A 93 6.91 -3.69 -5.45
CA ASP A 93 7.28 -5.04 -5.06
C ASP A 93 6.32 -5.62 -4.00
N ALA A 94 5.71 -6.76 -4.36
CA ALA A 94 4.81 -7.50 -3.47
C ALA A 94 5.50 -7.99 -2.20
N GLU A 95 6.78 -8.40 -2.26
CA GLU A 95 7.50 -8.89 -1.08
C GLU A 95 7.80 -7.75 -0.10
N ALA A 96 8.20 -6.58 -0.60
CA ALA A 96 8.34 -5.37 0.21
C ALA A 96 7.01 -4.98 0.90
N LEU A 97 5.88 -5.11 0.20
CA LEU A 97 4.55 -4.88 0.75
C LEU A 97 4.22 -5.89 1.86
N ARG A 98 4.38 -7.20 1.61
CA ARG A 98 4.15 -8.28 2.60
C ARG A 98 4.97 -8.07 3.86
N ARG A 99 6.28 -7.83 3.72
CA ARG A 99 7.18 -7.60 4.85
C ARG A 99 6.72 -6.41 5.68
N THR A 100 6.37 -5.31 5.02
CA THR A 100 5.94 -4.09 5.72
C THR A 100 4.60 -4.27 6.43
N VAL A 101 3.64 -4.95 5.80
CA VAL A 101 2.35 -5.27 6.42
C VAL A 101 2.54 -6.15 7.65
N ARG A 102 3.37 -7.18 7.56
CA ARG A 102 3.75 -8.04 8.69
C ARG A 102 4.36 -7.23 9.84
N GLU A 103 5.37 -6.41 9.55
CA GLU A 103 6.03 -5.55 10.56
C GLU A 103 5.01 -4.63 11.28
N LEU A 104 4.02 -4.11 10.54
CA LEU A 104 2.99 -3.23 11.09
C LEU A 104 1.98 -3.99 11.97
N PHE A 105 1.57 -5.20 11.58
CA PHE A 105 0.68 -6.04 12.39
C PHE A 105 1.37 -6.59 13.64
N GLU A 106 2.65 -6.96 13.56
CA GLU A 106 3.45 -7.35 14.73
C GLU A 106 3.47 -6.25 15.79
N LYS A 107 3.78 -5.01 15.38
CA LYS A 107 3.72 -3.84 16.27
C LYS A 107 2.32 -3.58 16.80
N PHE A 108 1.32 -3.68 15.94
CA PHE A 108 -0.08 -3.47 16.31
C PHE A 108 -0.53 -4.44 17.41
N LEU A 109 -0.22 -5.72 17.26
CA LEU A 109 -0.60 -6.77 18.22
C LEU A 109 0.16 -6.64 19.55
N GLY A 110 1.37 -6.09 19.55
CA GLY A 110 2.11 -5.77 20.77
C GLY A 110 1.57 -4.58 21.56
N GLU A 111 0.67 -3.76 20.99
CA GLU A 111 0.15 -2.54 21.62
C GLU A 111 -1.34 -2.61 21.99
N SER A 112 -2.02 -3.69 21.64
CA SER A 112 -3.44 -3.90 21.92
C SER A 112 -3.62 -5.31 22.44
N GLU A 113 -4.54 -5.55 23.38
CA GLU A 113 -4.93 -6.89 23.82
C GLU A 113 -6.25 -7.39 23.20
N LEU A 114 -6.90 -6.57 22.38
CA LEU A 114 -8.15 -6.94 21.73
C LEU A 114 -7.89 -7.87 20.55
N GLU A 115 -8.85 -8.75 20.27
CA GLU A 115 -8.84 -9.59 19.08
C GLU A 115 -9.27 -8.79 17.84
N ILE A 116 -8.68 -9.15 16.71
CA ILE A 116 -9.01 -8.56 15.41
C ILE A 116 -10.16 -9.33 14.79
N ARG A 117 -11.18 -8.61 14.33
CA ARG A 117 -12.33 -9.14 13.59
C ARG A 117 -12.18 -8.97 12.08
N ARG A 118 -11.62 -7.84 11.63
CA ARG A 118 -11.34 -7.55 10.21
C ARG A 118 -9.95 -6.96 10.05
N VAL A 119 -9.28 -7.34 8.97
CA VAL A 119 -7.93 -6.87 8.63
C VAL A 119 -7.96 -6.18 7.27
N GLY A 120 -7.15 -5.16 7.12
CA GLY A 120 -7.00 -4.44 5.85
C GLY A 120 -5.58 -4.01 5.57
N VAL A 121 -5.31 -3.85 4.29
CA VAL A 121 -4.05 -3.32 3.75
C VAL A 121 -4.38 -2.08 2.94
N LYS A 122 -3.57 -1.02 3.09
CA LYS A 122 -3.69 0.25 2.38
C LYS A 122 -2.34 0.62 1.79
N ILE A 123 -2.33 1.14 0.57
CA ILE A 123 -1.16 1.77 -0.04
C ILE A 123 -1.53 3.15 -0.59
N SER A 124 -0.57 4.07 -0.57
CA SER A 124 -0.76 5.47 -0.97
C SER A 124 0.56 6.12 -1.37
N HIS A 125 0.47 7.40 -1.77
CA HIS A 125 1.58 8.18 -2.33
C HIS A 125 2.14 7.52 -3.58
N PHE A 126 1.29 7.39 -4.60
CA PHE A 126 1.67 6.74 -5.83
C PHE A 126 2.64 7.58 -6.66
N ALA A 127 3.59 6.91 -7.30
CA ALA A 127 4.41 7.46 -8.35
C ALA A 127 4.21 6.64 -9.62
N LYS A 128 4.03 7.32 -10.76
CA LYS A 128 4.00 6.64 -12.05
C LYS A 128 5.40 6.14 -12.36
N GLU A 129 5.51 4.90 -12.83
CA GLU A 129 6.73 4.43 -13.45
C GLU A 129 6.78 5.08 -14.84
N GLU A 130 7.50 6.19 -14.96
CA GLU A 130 7.85 6.72 -16.27
C GLU A 130 8.67 5.66 -16.99
N ALA A 131 8.21 5.23 -18.17
CA ALA A 131 9.01 4.40 -19.05
C ALA A 131 10.35 5.08 -19.25
N GLU A 132 11.44 4.41 -18.85
CA GLU A 132 12.82 4.87 -18.93
C GLU A 132 13.01 5.86 -20.08
N GLN A 133 13.19 7.14 -19.73
CA GLN A 133 13.59 8.13 -20.70
C GLN A 133 14.99 7.72 -21.18
N LYS A 134 15.01 7.16 -22.39
CA LYS A 134 16.19 6.73 -23.14
C LYS A 134 17.37 7.68 -22.92
N GLN A 135 18.46 7.12 -22.41
CA GLN A 135 19.85 7.50 -22.66
C GLN A 135 20.14 9.00 -22.89
N LEU A 136 20.53 9.70 -21.81
CA LEU A 136 21.21 10.99 -21.87
C LEU A 136 22.72 10.87 -22.20
N THR A 137 23.17 9.80 -22.87
CA THR A 137 24.56 9.61 -23.28
C THR A 137 24.92 10.24 -24.64
N SER A 138 24.01 10.94 -25.32
CA SER A 138 24.29 11.56 -26.63
C SER A 138 24.74 13.02 -26.59
N PHE A 139 25.23 13.56 -25.47
CA PHE A 139 25.63 14.98 -25.36
C PHE A 139 27.15 15.27 -25.33
N PHE A 140 28.02 14.26 -25.43
CA PHE A 140 29.48 14.49 -25.50
C PHE A 140 30.17 13.74 -26.65
N GLN A 141 29.68 13.91 -27.88
CA GLN A 141 30.42 13.57 -29.09
C GLN A 141 30.21 14.64 -30.17
N ASN A 142 30.71 15.85 -29.97
CA ASN A 142 31.32 16.63 -31.06
C ASN A 142 32.01 17.88 -30.52
N THR A 143 33.34 17.83 -30.33
CA THR A 143 34.29 18.94 -30.58
C THR A 143 35.72 18.53 -30.20
N TYR A 144 36.24 17.47 -30.84
CA TYR A 144 37.68 17.35 -31.04
C TYR A 144 37.94 17.28 -32.54
N ARG A 145 37.96 18.45 -33.18
CA ARG A 145 38.68 18.64 -34.45
C ARG A 145 38.98 20.11 -34.68
N LYS A 146 40.15 20.56 -34.22
CA LYS A 146 41.13 21.26 -35.08
C LYS A 146 42.46 21.35 -34.33
N GLY A 147 43.38 20.45 -34.68
CA GLY A 147 44.81 20.71 -34.56
C GLY A 147 45.25 21.72 -35.63
N SER A 148 46.20 22.55 -35.25
CA SER A 148 47.41 22.89 -36.02
C SER A 148 47.42 22.52 -37.51
N ASP A 149 47.30 23.52 -38.38
CA ASP A 149 48.41 24.12 -39.14
C ASP A 149 47.93 25.42 -39.83
#